data_AF-S8CTV1-F1
#
_entry.id   AF-S8CTV1-F1
#
_cell.length_a   1.000
_cell.length_b   1.000
_cell.length_c   1.000
_cell.angle_alpha   90.00
_cell.angle_beta   90.00
_cell.angle_gamma   90.00
#
_symmetry.space_group_name_H-M   'P 1'
#
loop_
_entity.id
_entity.type
_entity.pdbx_description
1 polymer ?
#
loop_
_entity_poly.entity_id
_entity_poly.type
_entity_poly.pdbx_seq_one_letter_code
_entity_poly.pdbx_strand_id
1 'polypeptide(L)'
;WIRSQVSKVENWGRIKPCLYRARICENLAPRLTRLSPIQHGCCTPPAICDMEYVNMTYWKKNANAPDVQDCDAWTNERTILCYDCESCKEGYARSLKDKW
;
A
#
# COMPACT_ATOMS: atom_id res chain seq x y z
N TRP A 1 -13.47 1.80 15.38
CA TRP A 1 -12.34 1.45 16.26
C TRP A 1 -11.07 1.04 15.50
N ILE A 2 -11.02 -0.06 14.72
CA ILE A 2 -9.80 -0.54 14.01
C ILE A 2 -9.09 0.57 13.23
N ARG A 3 -9.81 1.29 12.36
CA ARG A 3 -9.24 2.42 11.58
C ARG A 3 -8.50 3.44 12.46
N SER A 4 -9.12 3.84 13.58
CA SER A 4 -8.53 4.78 14.53
C SER A 4 -7.24 4.24 15.18
N GLN A 5 -7.13 2.93 15.40
CA GLN A 5 -5.88 2.35 15.91
C GLN A 5 -4.78 2.33 14.86
N VAL A 6 -5.11 2.00 13.61
CA VAL A 6 -4.13 1.89 12.52
C VAL A 6 -3.61 3.26 12.07
N SER A 7 -4.43 4.32 12.13
CA SER A 7 -4.02 5.67 11.76
C SER A 7 -3.01 6.31 12.73
N LYS A 8 -2.88 5.81 13.97
CA LYS A 8 -1.91 6.35 14.95
C LYS A 8 -0.49 6.00 14.52
N VAL A 9 0.38 7.02 14.45
CA VAL A 9 1.79 6.88 14.03
C VAL A 9 2.53 5.82 14.85
N GLU A 10 2.37 5.82 16.17
CA GLU A 10 3.02 4.84 17.06
C GLU A 10 2.59 3.39 16.73
N ASN A 11 1.28 3.17 16.57
CA ASN A 11 0.75 1.85 16.26
C ASN A 11 1.19 1.40 14.86
N TRP A 12 1.12 2.30 13.87
CA TRP A 12 1.58 2.00 12.52
C TRP A 12 3.07 1.68 12.48
N GLY A 13 3.89 2.38 13.27
CA GLY A 13 5.31 2.09 13.43
C GLY A 13 5.60 0.66 13.93
N ARG A 14 4.67 0.05 14.68
CA ARG A 14 4.76 -1.35 15.12
C ARG A 14 4.17 -2.33 14.10
N ILE A 15 3.14 -1.93 13.36
CA ILE A 15 2.46 -2.77 12.35
C ILE A 15 3.29 -2.87 11.06
N LYS A 16 3.78 -1.75 10.55
CA LYS A 16 4.51 -1.65 9.27
C LYS A 16 5.66 -2.65 9.13
N PRO A 17 6.56 -2.83 10.13
CA PRO A 17 7.64 -3.82 10.04
C PRO A 17 7.14 -5.26 9.94
N CYS A 18 5.99 -5.57 10.53
CA CYS A 18 5.39 -6.91 10.43
C CYS A 18 4.89 -7.19 9.01
N LEU A 19 4.33 -6.19 8.32
CA LEU A 19 3.90 -6.32 6.93
C LEU A 19 5.09 -6.57 5.99
N TYR A 20 6.18 -5.84 6.22
CA TYR A 20 7.44 -6.05 5.50
C TYR A 20 7.97 -7.47 5.71
N ARG A 21 8.09 -7.92 6.96
CA ARG A 21 8.57 -9.28 7.28
C ARG A 21 7.66 -10.39 6.77
N ALA A 22 6.35 -10.14 6.70
CA ALA A 22 5.38 -11.05 6.13
C ALA A 22 5.42 -11.10 4.59
N ARG A 23 6.21 -10.23 3.94
CA ARG A 23 6.47 -10.23 2.49
C ARG A 23 5.18 -10.17 1.66
N ILE A 24 4.21 -9.36 2.13
CA ILE A 24 2.87 -9.31 1.53
C ILE A 24 2.88 -8.85 0.06
N CYS A 25 3.91 -8.11 -0.34
CA CYS A 25 4.11 -7.61 -1.71
C CYS A 25 5.05 -8.47 -2.57
N GLU A 26 5.67 -9.55 -2.04
CA GLU A 26 6.52 -10.43 -2.85
C GLU A 26 5.68 -11.43 -3.68
N ASN A 27 4.51 -11.83 -3.18
CA ASN A 27 3.65 -12.83 -3.81
C ASN A 27 2.40 -12.18 -4.43
N LEU A 28 2.60 -11.18 -5.28
CA LEU A 28 1.51 -10.55 -6.02
C LEU A 28 1.07 -11.44 -7.19
N ALA A 29 -0.24 -11.51 -7.43
CA ALA A 29 -0.77 -12.23 -8.58
C ALA A 29 -0.23 -11.62 -9.88
N PRO A 30 0.09 -12.42 -10.92
CA PRO A 30 0.73 -11.96 -12.15
C PRO A 30 0.03 -10.80 -12.89
N ARG A 31 -1.27 -10.64 -12.66
CA ARG A 31 -2.10 -9.59 -13.29
C ARG A 31 -2.66 -8.57 -12.29
N LEU A 32 -2.24 -8.60 -11.03
CA LEU A 32 -2.82 -7.79 -9.95
C LEU A 32 -4.36 -7.89 -9.84
N THR A 33 -4.96 -8.95 -10.39
CA THR A 33 -6.42 -9.13 -10.51
C THR A 33 -7.07 -9.68 -9.24
N ARG A 34 -6.30 -10.25 -8.33
CA ARG A 34 -6.79 -10.88 -7.09
C ARG A 34 -5.93 -10.47 -5.90
N LEU A 35 -5.81 -9.16 -5.70
CA LEU A 35 -5.13 -8.62 -4.54
C LEU A 35 -6.09 -8.58 -3.35
N SER A 36 -5.60 -9.00 -2.19
CA SER A 36 -6.27 -8.71 -0.92
C SER A 36 -6.30 -7.19 -0.67
N PRO A 37 -7.20 -6.69 0.20
CA PRO A 37 -7.27 -5.25 0.49
C PRO A 37 -5.92 -4.66 0.93
N ILE A 38 -5.16 -5.39 1.73
CA ILE A 38 -3.82 -4.98 2.15
C ILE A 38 -2.80 -4.97 1.01
N GLN A 39 -2.87 -5.92 0.07
CA GLN A 39 -1.98 -5.91 -1.09
C GLN A 39 -2.29 -4.73 -2.02
N HIS A 40 -3.57 -4.41 -2.23
CA HIS A 40 -3.96 -3.25 -3.03
C HIS A 40 -3.53 -1.94 -2.37
N GLY A 41 -3.65 -1.82 -1.04
CA GLY A 41 -3.27 -0.61 -0.32
C GLY A 41 -1.76 -0.40 -0.18
N CYS A 42 -0.98 -1.47 -0.04
CA CYS A 42 0.45 -1.37 0.31
C CYS A 42 1.39 -1.62 -0.88
N CYS A 43 0.94 -2.39 -1.88
CA CYS A 43 1.81 -2.89 -2.94
C CYS A 43 1.54 -2.29 -4.31
N THR A 44 0.52 -1.43 -4.44
CA THR A 44 0.23 -0.69 -5.67
C THR A 44 -0.01 0.77 -5.33
N PRO A 45 0.37 1.71 -6.21
CA PRO A 45 0.01 3.11 -6.02
C PRO A 45 -1.51 3.25 -6.11
N PRO A 46 -2.10 4.20 -5.37
CA PRO A 46 -3.51 4.53 -5.53
C PRO A 46 -3.83 4.92 -6.97
N ALA A 47 -5.01 4.51 -7.47
CA ALA A 47 -5.43 4.81 -8.85
C ALA A 47 -5.48 6.32 -9.15
N ILE A 48 -5.77 7.15 -8.13
CA ILE A 48 -5.76 8.60 -8.27
C ILE A 48 -4.39 9.15 -8.66
N CYS A 49 -3.29 8.45 -8.35
CA CYS A 49 -1.95 8.90 -8.69
C CYS A 49 -1.65 8.88 -10.18
N ASP A 50 -2.52 8.24 -10.99
CA ASP A 50 -2.38 8.14 -12.43
C ASP A 50 -0.95 7.76 -12.86
N MET A 51 -0.39 6.73 -12.22
CA MET A 51 0.95 6.24 -12.54
C MET A 51 0.90 5.17 -13.63
N GLU A 52 1.87 5.17 -14.53
CA GLU A 52 2.00 4.18 -15.59
C GLU A 52 2.48 2.84 -15.01
N TYR A 53 1.69 1.78 -15.21
CA TYR A 53 2.08 0.42 -14.84
C TYR A 53 3.20 -0.08 -15.76
N VAL A 54 4.34 -0.44 -15.17
CA VAL A 54 5.45 -1.09 -15.90
C VAL A 54 5.54 -2.55 -15.51
N ASN A 55 5.58 -2.84 -14.21
CA ASN A 55 5.55 -4.19 -13.68
C ASN A 55 5.04 -4.21 -12.23
N MET A 56 4.99 -5.39 -11.62
CA MET A 56 4.37 -5.62 -10.30
C MET A 56 4.84 -4.66 -9.20
N THR A 57 6.12 -4.31 -9.17
CA THR A 57 6.71 -3.43 -8.15
C THR A 57 7.27 -2.14 -8.72
N TYR A 58 6.98 -1.84 -10.00
CA TYR A 58 7.49 -0.65 -10.65
C TYR A 58 6.36 0.08 -11.38
N TRP A 59 6.14 1.32 -10.96
CA TRP A 59 5.18 2.24 -11.53
C TRP A 59 5.89 3.54 -11.85
N LYS A 60 5.70 4.05 -13.06
CA LYS A 60 6.34 5.27 -13.50
C LYS A 60 5.41 6.45 -13.18
N LYS A 61 5.91 7.39 -12.36
CA LYS A 61 5.17 8.60 -11.97
C LYS A 61 5.04 9.51 -13.20
N ASN A 62 3.82 9.95 -13.48
CA ASN A 62 3.55 10.90 -14.56
C ASN A 62 3.93 12.32 -14.12
N ALA A 63 4.32 13.17 -15.08
CA ALA A 63 4.68 14.57 -14.80
C ALA A 63 3.52 15.37 -14.18
N ASN A 64 2.29 14.95 -14.46
CA ASN A 64 1.06 15.56 -13.95
C ASN A 64 0.40 14.72 -12.86
N ALA A 65 1.14 13.82 -12.20
CA ALA A 65 0.60 13.06 -11.08
C ALA A 65 0.07 14.03 -10.02
N PRO A 66 -1.15 13.82 -9.50
CA PRO A 66 -1.75 14.76 -8.58
C PRO A 66 -0.97 14.82 -7.26
N ASP A 67 -0.95 16.03 -6.69
CA ASP A 67 -0.35 16.33 -5.38
C ASP A 67 -1.25 15.76 -4.27
N VAL A 68 -1.13 14.45 -4.08
CA VAL A 68 -1.87 13.66 -3.10
C VAL A 68 -0.83 12.96 -2.24
N GLN A 69 -1.00 13.05 -0.92
CA GLN A 69 -0.05 12.54 0.07
C GLN A 69 0.42 11.10 -0.22
N ASP A 70 -0.48 10.20 -0.61
CA ASP A 70 -0.12 8.81 -0.93
C ASP A 70 0.70 8.69 -2.23
N CYS A 71 0.49 9.57 -3.21
CA CYS A 71 1.24 9.59 -4.47
C CYS A 71 2.68 10.10 -4.28
N ASP A 72 2.94 10.86 -3.22
CA ASP A 72 4.27 11.28 -2.82
C ASP A 72 4.94 10.30 -1.87
N ALA A 73 4.16 9.65 -1.00
CA ALA A 73 4.65 8.58 -0.14
C ALA A 73 5.00 7.29 -0.92
N TRP A 74 4.38 7.06 -2.08
CA TRP A 74 4.67 5.91 -2.92
C TRP A 74 6.10 5.95 -3.49
N THR A 75 6.81 4.84 -3.37
CA THR A 75 8.13 4.65 -3.99
C THR A 75 8.22 3.32 -4.74
N ASN A 76 9.14 3.21 -5.71
CA ASN A 76 9.46 1.93 -6.36
C ASN A 76 10.49 1.11 -5.56
N GLU A 77 10.89 1.56 -4.36
CA GLU A 77 11.75 0.77 -3.49
C GLU A 77 10.94 -0.40 -2.94
N ARG A 78 11.35 -1.63 -3.29
CA ARG A 78 10.65 -2.86 -2.87
C ARG A 78 10.50 -3.01 -1.35
N THR A 79 11.32 -2.30 -0.59
CA THR A 79 11.31 -2.25 0.88
C THR A 79 10.36 -1.21 1.46
N ILE A 80 9.91 -0.23 0.66
CA ILE A 80 9.08 0.89 1.11
C ILE A 80 7.70 0.87 0.41
N LEU A 81 7.64 0.75 -0.93
CA LEU A 81 6.39 0.74 -1.70
C LEU A 81 5.39 1.80 -1.19
N CYS A 82 4.15 1.42 -0.85
CA CYS A 82 3.16 2.30 -0.19
C CYS A 82 3.05 2.05 1.32
N TYR A 83 4.05 1.47 1.99
CA TYR A 83 3.92 1.14 3.42
C TYR A 83 3.71 2.37 4.32
N ASP A 84 4.02 3.57 3.84
CA ASP A 84 3.75 4.83 4.54
C ASP A 84 2.50 5.58 4.06
N CYS A 85 1.78 5.03 3.07
CA CYS A 85 0.53 5.58 2.56
C CYS A 85 -0.65 5.32 3.51
N GLU A 86 -1.63 6.22 3.50
CA GLU A 86 -2.94 6.01 4.13
C GLU A 86 -3.69 4.85 3.46
N SER A 87 -3.54 4.67 2.15
CA SER A 87 -4.09 3.52 1.41
C SER A 87 -3.64 2.17 1.99
N CYS A 88 -2.39 2.07 2.47
CA CYS A 88 -1.89 0.84 3.09
C CYS A 88 -2.51 0.60 4.47
N LYS A 89 -2.65 1.66 5.28
CA LYS A 89 -3.35 1.62 6.56
C LYS A 89 -4.81 1.20 6.39
N GLU A 90 -5.48 1.74 5.39
CA GLU A 90 -6.85 1.34 5.04
C GLU A 90 -6.94 -0.11 4.59
N GLY A 91 -6.03 -0.54 3.70
CA GLY A 91 -5.96 -1.91 3.22
C GLY A 91 -5.79 -2.91 4.36
N TYR A 92 -4.88 -2.62 5.30
CA TYR A 92 -4.70 -3.41 6.52
C TYR A 92 -5.96 -3.45 7.38
N ALA A 93 -6.57 -2.29 7.65
CA ALA A 93 -7.80 -2.21 8.45
C ALA A 93 -8.96 -2.97 7.82
N ARG A 94 -9.09 -2.97 6.48
CA ARG A 94 -10.11 -3.77 5.76
C ARG A 94 -9.81 -5.26 5.87
N SER A 95 -8.55 -5.68 5.65
CA SER A 95 -8.16 -7.09 5.78
C SER A 95 -8.34 -7.65 7.20
N LEU A 96 -8.30 -6.81 8.25
CA LEU A 96 -8.66 -7.24 9.61
C LEU A 96 -10.18 -7.42 9.78
N LYS A 97 -10.98 -6.52 9.19
CA LYS A 97 -12.44 -6.62 9.24
C LYS A 97 -12.95 -7.88 8.55
N ASP A 98 -12.37 -8.26 7.42
CA ASP A 98 -12.82 -9.45 6.67
C ASP A 98 -12.56 -10.77 7.42
N LYS A 99 -11.79 -10.74 8.50
CA LYS A 99 -11.47 -11.91 9.33
C LYS A 99 -12.37 -12.04 10.57
N TRP A 100 -13.27 -11.09 10.80
CA TRP A 100 -14.16 -11.01 11.98
C TRP A 100 -15.61 -11.04 11.53
#